data_AF-A0A484AWU7-F1
#
_entry.id   AF-A0A484AWU7-F1
#
_cell.length_a   1.000
_cell.length_b   1.000
_cell.length_c   1.000
_cell.angle_alpha   90.00
_cell.angle_beta   90.00
_cell.angle_gamma   90.00
#
_symmetry.space_group_name_H-M   'P 1'
#
loop_
_entity.id
_entity.type
_entity.pdbx_description
1 polymer ?
#
loop_
_entity_poly.entity_id
_entity_poly.type
_entity_poly.pdbx_seq_one_letter_code
_entity_poly.pdbx_strand_id
1 'polypeptide(L)'
;MSGGAGYVLSKEALRRFVVDGIPDPKMCLPGTVINEDIEIGKCMENLNVTAGDSRDVNGRGRMFPFEPEQILIPPKDPNFWYWKYLYYKTDEGLDCCSDNAISFHYVPPNLMYVMDYLIYHLNPFGVIRAQRLPAKLKVGEFMPTPQEEVPNSNEDSMDDDDRLNKTTTNETLTEPDAREVE
;
A
#
# COMPACT_ATOMS: atom_id res chain seq x y z
N MET A 1 -0.16 -3.19 -12.80
CA MET A 1 -0.99 -2.24 -12.01
C MET A 1 -2.20 -3.02 -11.52
N SER A 2 -2.52 -3.00 -10.23
CA SER A 2 -3.75 -3.60 -9.71
C SER A 2 -4.81 -2.51 -9.56
N GLY A 3 -6.04 -2.78 -10.00
CA GLY A 3 -7.14 -1.81 -9.96
C GLY A 3 -7.68 -1.55 -8.56
N GLY A 4 -7.57 -2.51 -7.64
CA GLY A 4 -8.21 -2.43 -6.33
C GLY A 4 -7.80 -1.22 -5.50
N ALA A 5 -6.50 -0.91 -5.45
CA ALA A 5 -5.99 0.24 -4.72
C ALA A 5 -6.30 1.59 -5.39
N GLY A 6 -6.84 1.56 -6.61
CA GLY A 6 -6.97 2.72 -7.50
C GLY A 6 -5.67 3.08 -8.23
N TYR A 7 -5.79 4.02 -9.16
CA TYR A 7 -4.68 4.57 -9.93
C TYR A 7 -4.79 6.09 -10.04
N VAL A 8 -3.65 6.77 -10.13
CA VAL A 8 -3.58 8.23 -10.27
C VAL A 8 -3.11 8.57 -11.67
N LEU A 9 -3.90 9.35 -12.40
CA LEU A 9 -3.58 9.79 -13.76
C LEU A 9 -3.29 11.28 -13.78
N SER A 10 -2.25 11.67 -14.52
CA SER A 10 -2.05 13.07 -14.86
C SER A 10 -3.18 13.55 -15.76
N LYS A 11 -3.40 14.88 -15.80
CA LYS A 11 -4.42 15.48 -16.67
C LYS A 11 -4.24 15.09 -18.14
N GLU A 12 -2.99 15.01 -18.62
CA GLU A 12 -2.72 14.63 -20.01
C GLU A 12 -2.90 13.13 -20.24
N ALA A 13 -2.52 12.27 -19.29
CA ALA A 13 -2.80 10.83 -19.37
C ALA A 13 -4.30 10.56 -19.49
N LEU A 14 -5.12 11.21 -18.65
CA LEU A 14 -6.57 11.09 -18.71
C LEU A 14 -7.13 11.62 -20.04
N ARG A 15 -6.63 12.75 -20.55
CA ARG A 15 -7.06 13.30 -21.84
C ARG A 15 -6.80 12.31 -22.97
N ARG A 16 -5.57 11.77 -23.06
CA ARG A 16 -5.20 10.77 -24.07
C ARG A 16 -6.06 9.53 -23.96
N PHE A 17 -6.24 9.02 -22.75
CA PHE A 17 -7.07 7.84 -22.50
C PHE A 17 -8.49 8.02 -23.05
N VAL A 18 -9.14 9.13 -22.71
CA VAL A 18 -10.54 9.36 -23.09
C VAL A 18 -10.71 9.76 -24.56
N VAL A 19 -9.85 10.63 -25.07
CA VAL A 19 -10.03 11.25 -26.40
C VAL A 19 -9.37 10.42 -27.50
N ASP A 20 -8.18 9.89 -27.23
CA ASP A 20 -7.34 9.23 -28.22
C ASP A 20 -7.40 7.68 -28.06
N GLY A 21 -7.63 7.18 -26.84
CA GLY A 21 -7.64 5.76 -26.48
C GLY A 21 -8.97 5.06 -26.69
N ILE A 22 -9.96 5.36 -25.83
CA ILE A 22 -11.27 4.68 -25.81
C ILE A 22 -11.94 4.62 -27.20
N PRO A 23 -11.90 5.65 -28.05
CA PRO A 23 -12.52 5.61 -29.38
C PRO A 23 -11.74 4.76 -30.42
N ASP A 24 -10.47 4.44 -30.18
CA ASP A 24 -9.61 3.70 -31.11
C ASP A 24 -9.39 2.24 -30.64
N PRO A 25 -10.00 1.25 -31.32
CA PRO A 25 -9.84 -0.18 -31.00
C PRO A 25 -8.39 -0.70 -31.08
N LYS A 26 -7.47 0.06 -31.70
CA LYS A 26 -6.04 -0.28 -31.74
C LYS A 26 -5.31 0.14 -30.46
N MET A 27 -5.84 1.14 -29.76
CA MET A 27 -5.27 1.66 -28.52
C MET A 27 -5.85 0.94 -27.31
N CYS A 28 -7.17 0.75 -27.30
CA CYS A 28 -7.93 0.14 -26.21
C CYS A 28 -8.93 -0.89 -26.74
N LEU A 29 -9.14 -1.98 -26.01
CA LEU A 29 -10.20 -2.94 -26.34
C LEU A 29 -11.58 -2.27 -26.25
N PRO A 30 -12.46 -2.49 -27.25
CA PRO A 30 -13.81 -1.96 -27.22
C PRO A 30 -14.72 -2.77 -26.28
N GLY A 31 -15.65 -2.08 -25.61
CA GLY A 31 -16.66 -2.70 -24.76
C GLY A 31 -16.21 -2.97 -23.32
N THR A 32 -16.97 -3.80 -22.61
CA THR A 32 -16.67 -4.15 -21.22
C THR A 32 -15.63 -5.27 -21.15
N VAL A 33 -14.55 -5.03 -20.41
CA VAL A 33 -13.51 -6.01 -20.12
C VAL A 33 -13.61 -6.51 -18.67
N ILE A 34 -13.22 -7.77 -18.43
CA ILE A 34 -13.29 -8.38 -17.09
C ILE A 34 -12.16 -7.85 -16.18
N ASN A 35 -10.95 -7.73 -16.74
CA ASN A 35 -9.77 -7.24 -16.03
C ASN A 35 -9.45 -5.82 -16.52
N GLU A 36 -10.22 -4.84 -16.02
CA GLU A 36 -10.09 -3.44 -16.42
C GLU A 36 -8.70 -2.88 -16.15
N ASP A 37 -8.06 -3.26 -15.04
CA ASP A 37 -6.75 -2.79 -14.62
C ASP A 37 -5.61 -3.23 -15.56
N ILE A 38 -5.70 -4.45 -16.08
CA ILE A 38 -4.79 -4.96 -17.13
C ILE A 38 -5.02 -4.17 -18.41
N GLU A 39 -6.27 -3.94 -18.78
CA GLU A 39 -6.60 -3.29 -20.06
C GLU A 39 -6.22 -1.81 -20.05
N ILE A 40 -6.58 -1.06 -19.02
CA ILE A 40 -6.19 0.34 -18.90
C ILE A 40 -4.65 0.47 -18.85
N GLY A 41 -3.94 -0.48 -18.24
CA GLY A 41 -2.48 -0.53 -18.29
C GLY A 41 -1.94 -0.61 -19.72
N LYS A 42 -2.49 -1.51 -20.55
CA LYS A 42 -2.12 -1.65 -21.97
C LYS A 42 -2.50 -0.41 -22.79
N CYS A 43 -3.68 0.14 -22.56
CA CYS A 43 -4.12 1.39 -23.17
C CYS A 43 -3.12 2.52 -22.93
N MET A 44 -2.69 2.69 -21.68
CA MET A 44 -1.74 3.74 -21.32
C MET A 44 -0.39 3.53 -22.02
N GLU A 45 0.10 2.30 -22.09
CA GLU A 45 1.32 1.97 -22.83
C GLU A 45 1.19 2.31 -24.33
N ASN A 46 0.10 1.90 -24.98
CA ASN A 46 -0.19 2.20 -26.38
C ASN A 46 -0.28 3.71 -26.67
N LEU A 47 -0.81 4.48 -25.71
CA LEU A 47 -0.94 5.94 -25.77
C LEU A 47 0.36 6.67 -25.38
N ASN A 48 1.46 5.93 -25.21
CA ASN A 48 2.75 6.45 -24.81
C ASN A 48 2.67 7.25 -23.49
N VAL A 49 1.93 6.71 -22.52
CA VAL A 49 1.84 7.19 -21.14
C VAL A 49 2.75 6.31 -20.28
N THR A 50 3.80 6.90 -19.73
CA THR A 50 4.76 6.20 -18.87
C THR A 50 4.16 5.90 -17.50
N ALA A 51 4.30 4.67 -17.02
CA ALA A 51 3.98 4.29 -15.65
C ALA A 51 4.96 4.98 -14.67
N GLY A 52 4.43 5.67 -13.67
CA GLY A 52 5.24 6.27 -12.61
C GLY A 52 5.57 5.29 -11.49
N ASP A 53 6.74 5.45 -10.87
CA ASP A 53 7.06 4.76 -9.62
C ASP A 53 6.30 5.40 -8.46
N SER A 54 5.38 4.64 -7.87
CA SER A 54 4.54 5.09 -6.76
C SER A 54 5.12 4.80 -5.39
N ARG A 55 6.34 4.26 -5.28
CA ARG A 55 7.00 4.00 -3.98
C ARG A 55 7.49 5.29 -3.33
N ASP A 56 7.75 5.25 -2.04
CA ASP A 56 8.37 6.37 -1.33
C ASP A 56 9.89 6.46 -1.57
N VAL A 57 10.56 7.38 -0.89
CA VAL A 57 12.01 7.61 -1.06
C VAL A 57 12.87 6.42 -0.62
N ASN A 58 12.35 5.56 0.25
CA ASN A 58 12.98 4.34 0.74
C ASN A 58 12.55 3.10 -0.09
N GLY A 59 11.78 3.28 -1.16
CA GLY A 59 11.31 2.17 -1.99
C GLY A 59 10.14 1.38 -1.40
N ARG A 60 9.44 1.91 -0.39
CA ARG A 60 8.27 1.25 0.22
C ARG A 60 6.98 1.56 -0.55
N GLY A 61 6.05 0.61 -0.57
CA GLY A 61 4.78 0.74 -1.28
C GLY A 61 3.87 1.82 -0.70
N ARG A 62 3.03 2.44 -1.56
CA ARG A 62 2.01 3.43 -1.13
C ARG A 62 0.57 3.09 -1.55
N MET A 63 0.36 2.17 -2.48
CA MET A 63 -0.96 1.79 -2.98
C MET A 63 -1.10 0.28 -2.92
N PHE A 64 -2.00 -0.22 -2.09
CA PHE A 64 -2.05 -1.63 -1.72
C PHE A 64 -3.36 -2.29 -2.16
N PRO A 65 -3.31 -3.41 -2.90
CA PRO A 65 -4.52 -4.09 -3.41
C PRO A 65 -5.22 -4.96 -2.36
N PHE A 66 -4.83 -4.81 -1.09
CA PHE A 66 -5.38 -5.53 0.06
C PHE A 66 -5.62 -4.56 1.23
N GLU A 67 -6.29 -5.07 2.25
CA GLU A 67 -6.50 -4.36 3.51
C GLU A 67 -5.19 -4.25 4.30
N PRO A 68 -5.06 -3.27 5.22
CA PRO A 68 -3.81 -3.04 5.94
C PRO A 68 -3.25 -4.29 6.65
N GLU A 69 -4.12 -5.09 7.27
CA GLU A 69 -3.73 -6.31 7.99
C GLU A 69 -2.98 -7.30 7.08
N GLN A 70 -3.49 -7.56 5.88
CA GLN A 70 -2.91 -8.54 4.95
C GLN A 70 -1.56 -8.09 4.36
N ILE A 71 -1.30 -6.79 4.31
CA ILE A 71 -0.01 -6.27 3.86
C ILE A 71 1.01 -6.31 4.99
N LEU A 72 0.60 -5.91 6.20
CA LEU A 72 1.48 -5.87 7.38
C LEU A 72 1.81 -7.27 7.90
N ILE A 73 0.85 -8.20 7.79
CA ILE A 73 0.96 -9.58 8.26
C ILE A 73 0.67 -10.50 7.07
N PRO A 74 1.58 -10.57 6.08
CA PRO A 74 1.31 -11.31 4.86
C PRO A 74 1.23 -12.82 5.11
N PRO A 75 0.34 -13.54 4.39
CA PRO A 75 0.39 -14.99 4.40
C PRO A 75 1.73 -15.46 3.82
N LYS A 76 2.42 -16.34 4.55
CA LYS A 76 3.74 -16.91 4.18
C LYS A 76 3.70 -17.86 2.98
N ASP A 77 2.70 -17.76 2.10
CA ASP A 77 2.63 -18.58 0.90
C ASP A 77 3.44 -17.93 -0.23
N PRO A 78 4.65 -18.46 -0.56
CA PRO A 78 5.46 -17.95 -1.66
C PRO A 78 4.79 -18.13 -3.03
N ASN A 79 3.71 -18.94 -3.12
CA ASN A 79 2.95 -19.10 -4.36
C ASN A 79 1.83 -18.11 -4.55
N PHE A 80 1.58 -17.25 -3.57
CA PHE A 80 0.53 -16.24 -3.65
C PHE A 80 0.75 -15.34 -4.88
N TRP A 81 -0.32 -15.15 -5.67
CA TRP A 81 -0.22 -14.49 -6.98
C TRP A 81 0.34 -13.07 -6.88
N TYR A 82 0.03 -12.35 -5.79
CA TYR A 82 0.45 -10.97 -5.60
C TYR A 82 1.97 -10.82 -5.71
N TRP A 83 2.73 -11.68 -5.03
CA TRP A 83 4.19 -11.68 -5.04
C TRP A 83 4.78 -11.98 -6.42
N LYS A 84 4.04 -12.72 -7.26
CA LYS A 84 4.45 -13.05 -8.65
C LYS A 84 4.23 -11.90 -9.63
N TYR A 85 3.22 -11.07 -9.39
CA TYR A 85 2.86 -9.94 -10.26
C TYR A 85 3.37 -8.60 -9.76
N LEU A 86 4.05 -8.58 -8.62
CA LEU A 86 4.67 -7.40 -8.04
C LEU A 86 5.86 -6.96 -8.92
N TYR A 87 5.80 -5.73 -9.44
CA TYR A 87 6.89 -5.20 -10.27
C TYR A 87 8.13 -4.83 -9.43
N TYR A 88 7.90 -4.23 -8.26
CA TYR A 88 8.94 -3.89 -7.29
C TYR A 88 8.82 -4.80 -6.08
N LYS A 89 9.89 -5.48 -5.70
CA LYS A 89 9.88 -6.29 -4.46
C LYS A 89 9.71 -5.37 -3.25
N THR A 90 8.98 -5.85 -2.25
CA THR A 90 8.77 -5.19 -0.96
C THR A 90 9.17 -6.14 0.15
N ASP A 91 9.69 -5.58 1.25
CA ASP A 91 9.94 -6.34 2.45
C ASP A 91 8.62 -6.75 3.14
N GLU A 92 8.70 -7.73 4.04
CA GLU A 92 7.57 -8.18 4.87
C GLU A 92 7.56 -7.44 6.21
N GLY A 93 6.45 -7.52 6.95
CA GLY A 93 6.34 -6.94 8.29
C GLY A 93 6.09 -5.43 8.28
N LEU A 94 6.53 -4.72 9.32
CA LEU A 94 6.25 -3.28 9.46
C LEU A 94 7.00 -2.41 8.43
N ASP A 95 8.09 -2.93 7.86
CA ASP A 95 8.91 -2.22 6.86
C ASP A 95 8.37 -2.31 5.43
N CYS A 96 7.34 -3.12 5.16
CA CYS A 96 6.70 -3.26 3.84
C CYS A 96 6.23 -1.94 3.24
N CYS A 97 5.90 -1.00 4.12
CA CYS A 97 4.86 -0.03 3.88
C CYS A 97 5.33 1.37 4.19
N SER A 98 5.06 2.29 3.26
CA SER A 98 5.43 3.68 3.46
C SER A 98 4.65 4.28 4.62
N ASP A 99 5.30 5.10 5.43
CA ASP A 99 4.64 5.96 6.43
C ASP A 99 3.67 6.97 5.76
N ASN A 100 3.81 7.15 4.45
CA ASN A 100 2.97 7.97 3.59
C ASN A 100 2.13 7.14 2.62
N ALA A 101 1.65 5.97 3.06
CA ALA A 101 0.69 5.16 2.32
C ALA A 101 -0.54 5.99 1.90
N ILE A 102 -1.05 5.73 0.69
CA ILE A 102 -2.11 6.48 0.02
C ILE A 102 -3.43 5.73 0.05
N SER A 103 -3.43 4.43 -0.27
CA SER A 103 -4.67 3.66 -0.40
C SER A 103 -4.50 2.18 -0.09
N PHE A 104 -5.57 1.59 0.43
CA PHE A 104 -5.75 0.17 0.70
C PHE A 104 -7.07 -0.28 0.10
N HIS A 105 -7.12 -1.50 -0.43
CA HIS A 105 -8.34 -2.08 -1.00
C HIS A 105 -9.03 -3.00 0.02
N TYR A 106 -10.25 -3.44 -0.27
CA TYR A 106 -11.05 -4.33 0.60
C TYR A 106 -11.34 -3.83 2.02
N VAL A 107 -11.04 -2.56 2.34
CA VAL A 107 -11.29 -1.98 3.67
C VAL A 107 -12.81 -1.91 3.93
N PRO A 108 -13.35 -2.62 4.94
CA PRO A 108 -14.77 -2.56 5.25
C PRO A 108 -15.13 -1.24 5.95
N PRO A 109 -16.41 -0.81 5.92
CA PRO A 109 -16.82 0.49 6.46
C PRO A 109 -16.46 0.71 7.94
N ASN A 110 -16.56 -0.32 8.77
CA ASN A 110 -16.16 -0.25 10.18
C ASN A 110 -14.66 0.01 10.34
N LEU A 111 -13.81 -0.63 9.53
CA LEU A 111 -12.37 -0.40 9.56
C LEU A 111 -12.02 1.01 9.07
N MET A 112 -12.77 1.57 8.12
CA MET A 112 -12.58 2.97 7.71
C MET A 112 -12.74 3.94 8.89
N TYR A 113 -13.76 3.76 9.75
CA TYR A 113 -13.94 4.59 10.95
C TYR A 113 -12.83 4.41 11.98
N VAL A 114 -12.34 3.17 12.16
CA VAL A 114 -11.21 2.90 13.05
C VAL A 114 -9.94 3.59 12.52
N MET A 115 -9.66 3.46 11.23
CA MET A 115 -8.51 4.13 10.59
C MET A 115 -8.62 5.65 10.70
N ASP A 116 -9.80 6.21 10.44
CA ASP A 116 -10.05 7.65 10.58
C ASP A 116 -9.74 8.15 12.01
N TYR A 117 -10.21 7.42 13.02
CA TYR A 117 -9.87 7.71 14.40
C TYR A 117 -8.36 7.63 14.66
N LEU A 118 -7.69 6.55 14.27
CA LEU A 118 -6.26 6.34 14.55
C LEU A 118 -5.34 7.33 13.80
N ILE A 119 -5.71 7.69 12.57
CA ILE A 119 -4.89 8.56 11.70
C ILE A 119 -5.14 10.03 11.99
N TYR A 120 -6.40 10.46 12.13
CA TYR A 120 -6.74 11.88 12.20
C TYR A 120 -7.10 12.39 13.59
N HIS A 121 -7.62 11.52 14.48
CA HIS A 121 -8.16 11.94 15.77
C HIS A 121 -7.30 11.56 16.97
N LEU A 122 -6.68 10.38 16.94
CA LEU A 122 -5.77 9.94 17.99
C LEU A 122 -4.51 10.79 17.94
N ASN A 123 -4.21 11.45 19.05
CA ASN A 123 -3.00 12.25 19.23
C ASN A 123 -2.09 11.58 20.27
N PRO A 124 -1.13 10.74 19.84
CA PRO A 124 -0.18 10.12 20.74
C PRO A 124 0.63 11.18 21.48
N PHE A 125 0.72 11.04 22.81
CA PHE A 125 1.50 11.98 23.61
C PHE A 125 2.96 11.98 23.17
N GLY A 126 3.52 13.18 22.93
CA GLY A 126 4.92 13.35 22.55
C GLY A 126 5.23 13.23 21.05
N VAL A 127 4.25 12.93 20.18
CA VAL A 127 4.47 12.80 18.73
C VAL A 127 4.07 14.09 17.99
N ILE A 128 5.01 14.74 17.31
CA ILE A 128 4.75 15.94 16.49
C ILE A 128 4.56 15.51 15.03
N ARG A 129 3.32 15.50 14.54
CA ARG A 129 2.96 15.11 13.16
C ARG A 129 3.13 16.25 12.14
N ALA A 130 4.22 17.01 12.21
CA ALA A 130 4.47 18.11 11.27
C ALA A 130 5.30 17.65 10.08
N GLN A 131 4.67 17.03 9.07
CA GLN A 131 5.32 16.78 7.79
C GLN A 131 4.99 17.89 6.80
N ARG A 132 6.02 18.56 6.25
CA ARG A 132 5.84 19.53 5.17
C ARG A 132 5.83 18.80 3.85
N LEU A 133 4.86 19.11 3.00
CA LEU A 133 4.86 18.63 1.62
C LEU A 133 6.13 19.14 0.90
N PRO A 134 6.77 18.30 0.08
CA PRO A 134 7.90 18.73 -0.73
C PRO A 134 7.47 19.83 -1.70
N ALA A 135 8.44 20.60 -2.20
CA ALA A 135 8.19 21.59 -3.22
C ALA A 135 7.58 20.92 -4.47
N LYS A 136 6.58 21.57 -5.06
CA LYS A 136 5.95 21.08 -6.30
C LYS A 136 6.98 21.07 -7.43
N LEU A 137 7.18 19.90 -8.03
CA LEU A 137 8.03 19.72 -9.21
C LEU A 137 7.48 20.50 -10.42
N LYS A 138 8.37 20.98 -11.29
CA LYS A 138 7.97 21.60 -12.56
C LYS A 138 7.51 20.55 -13.56
N VAL A 139 6.83 20.99 -14.61
CA VAL A 139 6.43 20.11 -15.71
C VAL A 139 7.69 19.53 -16.36
N GLY A 140 7.78 18.20 -16.43
CA GLY A 140 8.93 17.47 -16.96
C GLY A 140 9.99 17.10 -15.94
N GLU A 141 9.88 17.57 -14.69
CA GLU A 141 10.69 17.09 -13.57
C GLU A 141 10.01 15.91 -12.91
N PHE A 142 10.79 14.87 -12.60
CA PHE A 142 10.33 13.68 -11.90
C PHE A 142 11.04 13.56 -10.56
N MET A 143 10.42 12.87 -9.61
CA MET A 143 11.10 12.47 -8.39
C MET A 143 12.34 11.64 -8.76
N PRO A 144 13.44 11.74 -7.99
CA PRO A 144 14.55 10.81 -8.16
C PRO A 144 14.04 9.38 -7.97
N THR A 145 14.65 8.44 -8.68
CA THR A 145 14.38 7.01 -8.46
C THR A 145 14.61 6.68 -6.98
N PRO A 146 13.67 5.95 -6.33
CA PRO A 146 13.87 5.49 -4.97
C PRO A 146 15.21 4.77 -4.83
N GLN A 147 15.90 4.99 -3.71
CA GLN A 147 17.08 4.20 -3.39
C GLN A 147 16.58 2.84 -2.90
N GLU A 148 17.06 1.77 -3.52
CA GLU A 148 16.94 0.44 -2.91
C GLU A 148 17.93 0.43 -1.76
N GLU A 149 17.45 0.68 -0.54
CA GLU A 149 18.24 0.41 0.64
C GLU A 149 18.52 -1.10 0.66
N VAL A 150 19.79 -1.47 0.82
CA VAL A 150 20.15 -2.85 1.17
C VAL A 150 19.40 -3.14 2.46
N PRO A 151 18.70 -4.28 2.61
CA PRO A 151 17.98 -4.60 3.84
C PRO A 151 18.96 -4.45 5.00
N ASN A 152 18.82 -3.35 5.74
CA ASN A 152 19.67 -3.07 6.87
C ASN A 152 19.22 -4.06 7.94
N SER A 153 20.08 -5.02 8.24
CA SER A 153 19.85 -6.05 9.26
C SER A 153 19.82 -5.50 10.68
N ASN A 154 19.72 -4.20 10.89
CA ASN A 154 20.03 -3.59 12.18
C ASN A 154 18.95 -2.60 12.62
N GLU A 155 18.19 -3.06 13.61
CA GLU A 155 17.81 -2.31 14.82
C GLU A 155 16.67 -1.28 14.71
N ASP A 156 15.48 -1.77 14.32
CA ASP A 156 14.30 -1.60 15.20
C ASP A 156 13.74 -2.97 15.65
N SER A 157 14.60 -4.01 15.57
CA SER A 157 14.39 -5.36 16.06
C SER A 157 14.28 -5.41 17.59
N MET A 158 13.24 -4.80 18.15
CA MET A 158 12.35 -5.63 18.94
C MET A 158 11.69 -6.53 17.89
N ASP A 159 12.10 -7.80 17.82
CA ASP A 159 11.55 -8.79 16.89
C ASP A 159 10.06 -8.50 16.69
N ASP A 160 9.59 -8.28 15.45
CA ASP A 160 8.17 -7.98 15.20
C ASP A 160 7.24 -9.09 15.76
N ASP A 161 7.79 -10.29 15.97
CA ASP A 161 7.18 -11.42 16.68
C ASP A 161 6.92 -11.14 18.19
N ASP A 162 7.64 -10.23 18.85
CA ASP A 162 7.45 -9.84 20.25
C ASP A 162 6.35 -8.77 20.42
N ARG A 163 5.95 -8.08 19.35
CA ARG A 163 4.80 -7.14 19.35
C ARG A 163 3.46 -7.84 19.22
N LEU A 164 3.43 -9.05 18.64
CA LEU A 164 2.23 -9.87 18.46
C LEU A 164 2.37 -11.13 19.32
N ASN A 165 1.96 -11.03 20.60
CA ASN A 165 1.99 -12.11 21.60
C ASN A 165 2.00 -13.54 21.03
N LYS A 166 3.15 -14.21 21.07
CA LYS A 166 3.21 -15.69 21.07
C LYS A 166 2.77 -16.22 22.42
N THR A 167 1.46 -16.27 22.67
CA THR A 167 0.95 -17.07 23.79
C THR A 167 0.87 -18.53 23.38
N THR A 168 2.02 -19.20 23.32
CA THR A 168 2.09 -20.65 23.50
C THR A 168 3.15 -20.97 24.55
N THR A 169 2.89 -20.55 25.79
CA THR A 169 3.51 -21.17 26.96
C THR A 169 2.44 -21.93 27.70
N ASN A 170 2.62 -23.25 27.79
CA ASN A 170 1.96 -24.10 28.76
C ASN A 170 2.32 -23.60 30.17
N GLU A 171 1.57 -22.65 30.70
CA GLU A 171 1.45 -22.42 32.12
C GLU A 171 -0.04 -22.48 32.46
N THR A 172 -0.40 -23.45 33.30
CA THR A 172 -1.70 -23.54 33.92
C THR A 172 -1.93 -22.29 34.78
N LEU A 173 -2.51 -21.27 34.18
CA LEU A 173 -3.07 -20.11 34.88
C LEU A 173 -4.47 -20.52 35.34
N THR A 174 -4.59 -20.89 36.61
CA THR A 174 -5.88 -20.88 37.32
C THR A 174 -6.42 -19.46 37.32
N GLU A 175 -7.62 -19.27 36.74
CA GLU A 175 -8.38 -18.03 36.84
C GLU A 175 -8.65 -17.68 38.32
N PRO A 176 -8.50 -16.42 38.76
CA PRO A 176 -8.93 -16.01 40.09
C PRO A 176 -10.46 -15.89 40.15
N ASP A 177 -11.05 -16.43 41.23
CA ASP A 177 -12.48 -16.45 41.52
C ASP A 177 -13.04 -15.02 41.66
N ALA A 178 -14.18 -14.76 41.01
CA ALA A 178 -14.84 -13.46 40.92
C ALA A 178 -15.54 -13.00 42.22
N ARG A 179 -15.03 -13.41 43.38
CA ARG A 179 -15.61 -13.12 44.70
C ARG A 179 -14.70 -12.37 45.68
N GLU A 180 -13.51 -11.98 45.27
CA GLU A 180 -12.60 -11.22 46.15
C GLU A 180 -12.32 -9.82 45.57
N VAL A 181 -13.37 -9.00 45.57
CA VAL A 181 -13.23 -7.54 45.50
C VAL A 181 -14.08 -6.96 46.64
N GLU A 182 -13.43 -6.71 47.78
CA GLU A 182 -13.83 -5.71 48.79
C GLU A 182 -12.69 -4.70 48.95
#